data_AF-A0A2D9K324-F1
#
_entry.id   AF-A0A2D9K324-F1
#
_cell.length_a   1.000
_cell.length_b   1.000
_cell.length_c   1.000
_cell.angle_alpha   90.00
_cell.angle_beta   90.00
_cell.angle_gamma   90.00
#
_symmetry.space_group_name_H-M   'P 1'
#
loop_
_entity.id
_entity.type
_entity.pdbx_description
1 polymer ?
#
loop_
_entity_poly.entity_id
_entity_poly.type
_entity_poly.pdbx_seq_one_letter_code
_entity_poly.pdbx_strand_id
1 'polypeptide(L)' 'ALSGGVACNTALRESIKRKSTENGIELFLVKKQYSTDNAAMIARAAAERFLQNQFSSLDSDVNPNLKI' A
#
# COMPACT_ATOMS: atom_id res chain seq x y z
N ALA A 1 8.09 3.61 1.06
CA ALA A 1 7.28 2.37 1.15
C ALA A 1 7.36 1.62 -0.17
N LEU A 2 7.19 0.30 -0.16
CA LEU A 2 7.22 -0.55 -1.36
C LEU A 2 5.86 -1.28 -1.48
N SER A 3 5.16 -1.11 -2.61
CA SER A 3 3.83 -1.68 -2.87
C SER A 3 3.66 -2.05 -4.34
N GLY A 4 2.63 -2.83 -4.67
CA GLY A 4 2.31 -3.32 -6.00
C GLY A 4 2.86 -4.71 -6.29
N GLY A 5 2.40 -5.36 -7.36
CA GLY A 5 2.80 -6.74 -7.68
C GLY A 5 4.31 -6.92 -7.87
N VAL A 6 4.99 -5.92 -8.44
CA VAL A 6 6.46 -5.93 -8.62
C VAL A 6 7.18 -5.97 -7.25
N ALA A 7 6.58 -5.41 -6.20
CA ALA A 7 7.12 -5.47 -4.85
C ALA A 7 7.25 -6.90 -4.30
N CYS A 8 6.58 -7.89 -4.88
CA CYS A 8 6.75 -9.31 -4.49
C CYS A 8 8.09 -9.91 -4.93
N ASN A 9 8.81 -9.24 -5.85
CA ASN A 9 10.08 -9.73 -6.37
C ASN A 9 11.14 -9.82 -5.26
N THR A 10 11.70 -11.01 -5.06
CA THR A 10 12.68 -11.27 -3.99
C THR A 10 13.96 -10.47 -4.22
N ALA A 11 14.50 -10.44 -5.44
CA ALA A 11 15.75 -9.72 -5.74
C ALA A 11 15.61 -8.22 -5.51
N LEU A 12 14.45 -7.64 -5.86
CA LEU A 12 14.14 -6.24 -5.60
C LEU A 12 14.11 -5.94 -4.09
N ARG A 13 13.42 -6.77 -3.30
CA ARG A 13 13.34 -6.62 -1.84
C ARG A 13 14.71 -6.66 -1.18
N GLU A 14 15.55 -7.63 -1.55
CA GLU A 14 16.91 -7.73 -0.99
C GLU A 14 17.79 -6.54 -1.38
N SER A 15 17.70 -6.08 -2.62
CA SER A 15 18.43 -4.89 -3.09
C SER A 15 18.04 -3.62 -2.32
N ILE A 16 16.73 -3.41 -2.11
CA ILE A 16 16.22 -2.27 -1.34
C ILE A 16 16.62 -2.40 0.14
N LYS A 17 16.55 -3.60 0.72
CA LYS A 17 16.95 -3.85 2.11
C LYS A 17 18.42 -3.49 2.32
N ARG A 18 19.31 -3.98 1.46
CA ARG A 18 20.75 -3.66 1.52
C ARG A 18 20.99 -2.14 1.45
N LYS A 19 20.42 -1.47 0.45
CA LYS A 19 20.57 -0.01 0.30
C LYS A 19 20.00 0.76 1.50
N SER A 20 18.88 0.32 2.05
CA SER A 20 18.28 0.98 3.22
C SER A 20 19.21 0.87 4.43
N THR A 21 19.78 -0.30 4.69
CA THR A 21 20.78 -0.50 5.75
C THR A 21 22.03 0.36 5.55
N GLU A 22 22.57 0.40 4.33
CA GLU A 22 23.76 1.21 3.99
C GLU A 22 23.54 2.71 4.25
N ASN A 23 22.31 3.20 4.07
CA ASN A 23 21.96 4.60 4.23
C ASN A 23 21.33 4.93 5.61
N GLY A 24 21.27 3.95 6.53
CA GLY A 24 20.63 4.15 7.84
C GLY A 24 19.12 4.41 7.77
N ILE A 25 18.45 3.97 6.71
CA ILE A 25 17.02 4.17 6.48
C ILE A 25 16.25 2.95 7.03
N GLU A 26 15.25 3.20 7.87
CA GLU A 26 14.34 2.15 8.33
C GLU A 26 13.41 1.70 7.20
N LEU A 27 13.40 0.40 6.92
CA LEU A 27 12.62 -0.19 5.84
C LEU A 27 11.45 -1.01 6.37
N PHE A 28 10.23 -0.57 6.05
CA PHE A 28 9.00 -1.31 6.31
C PHE A 28 8.54 -2.07 5.06
N LEU A 29 8.55 -3.40 5.14
CA LEU A 29 8.04 -4.28 4.08
C LEU A 29 6.82 -5.07 4.58
N VAL A 30 5.74 -5.01 3.80
CA VAL A 30 4.59 -5.89 4.02
C VAL A 30 4.91 -7.31 3.55
N LYS A 31 4.21 -8.31 4.11
CA LYS A 31 4.23 -9.69 3.60
C LYS A 31 3.85 -9.69 2.12
N LYS A 32 4.43 -10.61 1.33
CA LYS A 32 4.20 -10.68 -0.13
C LYS A 32 2.71 -10.75 -0.50
N GLN A 33 1.92 -11.53 0.26
CA GLN A 33 0.48 -11.66 0.06
C GLN A 33 -0.33 -10.35 0.19
N TYR A 34 0.25 -9.31 0.82
CA TYR A 34 -0.36 -8.00 0.96
C TYR A 34 0.22 -6.95 0.00
N SER A 35 1.15 -7.33 -0.88
CA SER A 35 1.77 -6.39 -1.82
C SER A 35 1.00 -6.25 -3.13
N THR A 36 0.22 -7.27 -3.51
CA THR A 36 -0.71 -7.25 -4.64
C THR A 36 -2.08 -6.75 -4.20
N ASP A 37 -2.95 -6.44 -5.16
CA ASP A 37 -4.33 -6.00 -4.88
C ASP A 37 -5.06 -7.01 -3.99
N ASN A 38 -5.64 -6.53 -2.89
CA ASN A 38 -6.38 -7.34 -1.93
C ASN A 38 -7.44 -6.50 -1.19
N ALA A 39 -8.45 -7.14 -0.62
CA ALA A 39 -9.49 -6.42 0.13
C ALA A 39 -8.99 -5.86 1.47
N ALA A 40 -7.90 -6.39 2.04
CA ALA A 40 -7.40 -5.94 3.34
C ALA A 40 -6.85 -4.50 3.28
N MET A 41 -6.19 -4.11 2.18
CA MET A 41 -5.75 -2.71 2.00
C MET A 41 -6.93 -1.74 1.85
N ILE A 42 -8.01 -2.17 1.19
CA ILE A 42 -9.24 -1.38 1.05
C ILE A 42 -9.89 -1.19 2.41
N ALA A 43 -10.02 -2.27 3.20
CA ALA A 43 -10.57 -2.21 4.54
C ALA A 43 -9.74 -1.30 5.47
N ARG A 44 -8.41 -1.38 5.40
CA ARG A 44 -7.52 -0.48 6.17
C ARG A 44 -7.71 0.98 5.78
N ALA A 45 -7.73 1.29 4.47
CA ALA A 45 -7.96 2.66 4.00
C ALA A 45 -9.33 3.19 4.42
N ALA A 46 -10.39 2.37 4.35
CA ALA A 46 -11.72 2.74 4.80
C ALA A 46 -11.77 2.99 6.32
N ALA A 47 -11.10 2.17 7.12
CA ALA A 47 -11.02 2.37 8.56
C ALA A 47 -10.33 3.69 8.94
N GLU A 48 -9.22 4.04 8.27
CA GLU A 48 -8.55 5.34 8.47
C GLU A 48 -9.48 6.51 8.12
N ARG A 49 -10.22 6.42 7.01
CA ARG A 49 -11.19 7.45 6.60
C ARG A 49 -12.35 7.58 7.58
N PHE A 50 -12.85 6.45 8.09
CA PHE A 50 -13.89 6.41 9.12
C PHE A 50 -13.45 7.15 10.39
N LEU A 51 -12.23 6.87 10.88
CA LEU A 51 -11.66 7.54 12.05
C LEU A 51 -11.51 9.06 11.85
N GLN A 52 -11.38 9.51 10.60
CA GLN A 52 -11.31 10.93 10.22
C GLN A 52 -12.68 11.54 9.87
N ASN A 53 -13.79 10.82 10.11
CA ASN A 53 -15.14 11.22 9.72
C ASN A 53 -15.30 11.53 8.22
N GLN A 54 -14.54 10.86 7.35
CA GLN A 54 -14.64 10.98 5.91
C GLN A 54 -15.55 9.89 5.34
N PHE A 55 -16.73 10.29 4.88
CA PHE A 55 -17.74 9.40 4.31
C PHE A 55 -18.07 9.78 2.86
N SER A 56 -18.40 8.78 2.05
CA SER A 56 -18.92 8.98 0.70
C SER A 56 -20.45 8.93 0.71
N SER A 57 -21.10 9.69 -0.18
CA SER A 57 -22.55 9.56 -0.40
C SER A 57 -22.90 8.17 -0.95
N LEU A 58 -24.10 7.67 -0.68
CA LEU A 58 -24.62 6.44 -1.28
C LEU A 58 -24.82 6.56 -2.80
N ASP A 59 -24.98 7.79 -3.30
CA ASP A 59 -25.08 8.08 -4.75
C ASP A 59 -23.71 8.25 -5.43
N SER A 60 -22.61 7.97 -4.73
CA SER A 60 -21.26 8.08 -5.31
C SER A 60 -21.03 7.00 -6.37
N ASP A 61 -20.47 7.40 -7.50
CA ASP A 61 -20.15 6.49 -8.61
C ASP A 61 -18.64 6.19 -8.69
N VAL A 62 -18.29 5.18 -9.48
CA VAL A 62 -16.91 4.75 -9.74
C VAL A 62 -16.23 5.75 -10.68
N ASN A 63 -15.03 6.20 -10.30
CA ASN A 63 -14.15 6.97 -11.19
C ASN A 63 -12.96 6.10 -11.63
N PRO A 64 -12.94 5.59 -12.88
CA PRO A 64 -11.82 4.77 -13.38
C PRO A 64 -10.51 5.56 -13.56
N ASN A 65 -10.59 6.90 -13.58
CA ASN A 65 -9.44 7.80 -13.70
C ASN A 65 -9.19 8.59 -12.40
N LEU A 66 -9.58 8.03 -11.25
CA LEU A 66 -9.40 8.65 -9.95
C LEU A 66 -7.90 8.87 -9.69
N LYS A 67 -7.52 10.14 -9.46
CA LYS A 67 -6.16 10.50 -9.09
C LYS A 67 -5.94 10.25 -7.59
N ILE A 68 -4.75 9.73 -7.26
CA ILE A 68 -4.24 9.58 -5.90
C ILE A 68 -3.52 10.87 -5.51
#